data_AF-A0A0F4QH62-F1
#
_entry.id   AF-A0A0F4QH62-F1
#
_cell.length_a   1.000
_cell.length_b   1.000
_cell.length_c   1.000
_cell.angle_alpha   90.00
_cell.angle_beta   90.00
_cell.angle_gamma   90.00
#
_symmetry.space_group_name_H-M   'P 1'
#
loop_
_entity.id
_entity.type
_entity.pdbx_description
1 polymer ?
#
loop_
_entity_poly.entity_id
_entity_poly.type
_entity_poly.pdbx_seq_one_letter_code
_entity_poly.pdbx_strand_id
1 'polypeptide(L)'
;MTAQITTLGELLTSAGTQWRAYDIGRRITKIDKKQFAQIETTQVPYPYPLAGHALLAIQFWDNQATQDPYVWFLKLPLDEQSKLVAASRDHFASMVIDALGTQLTGEAAQGKLDNNPYVYAPNANKLAAFNALLKTELKRPASQYYEYAELYFAQKLGLDQWQNLAVQGLADFAMRLEHGSNRDNLKACWSHLPAQVQSPLAAMLEHVAIGVELTEHLLSGLKTAVESEDLTASINHLRALSGSHSLGLIAEAVDTILDSPLATQADLQLTITGRCWETLTDSSRLIKLMDCAAHNTEVDGLFESIFADLVAIPTLRPHVLALLRTENRSETLSRAIGRLFKR
;
A
#
# COMPACT_ATOMS: atom_id res chain seq x y z
N MET A 1 0.61 18.84 37.56
CA MET A 1 1.73 18.44 36.69
C MET A 1 1.12 17.69 35.53
N THR A 2 0.87 18.39 34.42
CA THR A 2 0.42 17.78 33.17
C THR A 2 1.57 16.92 32.67
N ALA A 3 1.39 15.60 32.63
CA ALA A 3 2.34 14.74 31.93
C ALA A 3 2.49 15.30 30.51
N GLN A 4 3.72 15.61 30.11
CA GLN A 4 4.03 15.99 28.72
C GLN A 4 3.65 14.77 27.88
N ILE A 5 2.46 14.78 27.30
CA ILE A 5 2.04 13.78 26.32
C ILE A 5 3.00 13.97 25.13
N THR A 6 3.87 12.99 24.91
CA THR A 6 4.98 13.12 23.94
C THR A 6 4.70 12.39 22.62
N THR A 7 3.70 11.51 22.58
CA THR A 7 3.39 10.69 21.40
C THR A 7 1.89 10.63 21.12
N LEU A 8 1.51 10.33 19.87
CA LEU A 8 0.13 10.15 19.44
C LEU A 8 -0.51 8.94 20.11
N GLY A 9 0.24 7.85 20.28
CA GLY A 9 -0.22 6.69 21.02
C GLY A 9 -0.57 7.01 22.47
N GLU A 10 0.26 7.82 23.15
CA GLU A 10 -0.02 8.32 24.51
C GLU A 10 -1.23 9.27 24.53
N LEU A 11 -1.32 10.18 23.56
CA LEU A 11 -2.43 11.11 23.43
C LEU A 11 -3.77 10.37 23.35
N LEU A 12 -3.89 9.41 22.42
CA LEU A 12 -5.11 8.62 22.24
C LEU A 12 -5.44 7.79 23.48
N THR A 13 -4.43 7.20 24.12
CA THR A 13 -4.61 6.37 25.32
C THR A 13 -5.04 7.23 26.52
N SER A 14 -4.44 8.41 26.70
CA SER A 14 -4.77 9.34 27.80
C SER A 14 -6.17 9.96 27.66
N ALA A 15 -6.65 10.11 26.42
CA ALA A 15 -8.02 10.50 26.13
C ALA A 15 -9.06 9.38 26.36
N GLY A 16 -8.64 8.20 26.83
CA GLY A 16 -9.54 7.08 27.12
C GLY A 16 -10.02 6.30 25.90
N THR A 17 -9.43 6.54 24.72
CA THR A 17 -9.84 5.87 23.48
C THR A 17 -9.14 4.54 23.27
N GLN A 18 -9.80 3.62 22.58
CA GLN A 18 -9.13 2.49 21.93
C GLN A 18 -8.66 2.92 20.55
N TRP A 19 -7.50 2.43 20.13
CA TRP A 19 -6.94 2.80 18.84
C TRP A 19 -6.08 1.70 18.21
N ARG A 20 -5.95 1.79 16.89
CA ARG A 20 -5.11 0.94 16.02
C ARG A 20 -4.41 1.82 14.99
N ALA A 21 -3.15 1.50 14.69
CA ALA A 21 -2.37 2.18 13.67
C ALA A 21 -2.10 1.24 12.48
N TYR A 22 -2.10 1.80 11.28
CA TYR A 22 -1.84 1.10 10.03
C TYR A 22 -0.91 1.95 9.17
N ASP A 23 0.00 1.30 8.45
CA ASP A 23 0.51 1.87 7.19
C ASP A 23 -0.61 1.84 6.16
N ILE A 24 -0.73 2.92 5.41
CA ILE A 24 -1.65 3.03 4.28
C ILE A 24 -0.89 3.49 3.02
N GLY A 25 0.45 3.48 3.05
CA GLY A 25 1.28 3.83 1.90
C GLY A 25 1.33 2.70 0.89
N ARG A 26 2.16 1.70 1.16
CA ARG A 26 2.45 0.62 0.19
C ARG A 26 1.33 -0.42 0.17
N ARG A 27 1.07 -1.05 1.31
CA ARG A 27 -0.07 -1.95 1.54
C ARG A 27 -0.78 -1.50 2.81
N ILE A 28 -2.06 -1.82 2.95
CA ILE A 28 -2.74 -1.55 4.21
C ILE A 28 -2.24 -2.58 5.23
N THR A 29 -1.33 -2.16 6.10
CA THR A 29 -0.61 -3.07 7.01
C THR A 29 -0.73 -2.56 8.43
N LYS A 30 -1.26 -3.40 9.31
CA LYS A 30 -1.36 -3.06 10.73
C LYS A 30 0.04 -2.91 11.35
N ILE A 31 0.24 -1.83 12.10
CA ILE A 31 1.44 -1.60 12.90
C ILE A 31 1.09 -1.94 14.35
N ASP A 32 1.84 -2.86 14.96
CA ASP A 32 1.61 -3.22 16.34
C ASP A 32 1.93 -2.05 17.28
N LYS A 33 1.26 -1.97 18.44
CA LYS A 33 1.41 -0.82 19.34
C LYS A 33 2.84 -0.62 19.85
N LYS A 34 3.61 -1.71 19.99
CA LYS A 34 5.00 -1.64 20.46
C LYS A 34 5.90 -1.06 19.36
N GLN A 35 5.78 -1.55 18.13
CA GLN A 35 6.48 -0.99 16.98
C GLN A 35 6.08 0.47 16.74
N PHE A 36 4.78 0.81 16.84
CA PHE A 36 4.32 2.18 16.72
C PHE A 36 4.98 3.10 17.75
N ALA A 37 5.02 2.71 19.04
CA ALA A 37 5.70 3.48 20.07
C ALA A 37 7.22 3.64 19.81
N GLN A 38 7.88 2.62 19.26
CA GLN A 38 9.30 2.71 18.87
C GLN A 38 9.52 3.64 17.67
N ILE A 39 8.60 3.66 16.70
CA ILE A 39 8.61 4.60 15.57
C ILE A 39 8.45 6.02 16.07
N GLU A 40 7.44 6.24 16.94
CA GLU A 40 7.18 7.56 17.50
C GLU A 40 8.39 8.06 18.29
N THR A 41 9.02 7.22 19.11
CA THR A 41 10.22 7.60 19.86
C THR A 41 11.52 7.55 19.05
N THR A 42 11.44 7.43 17.72
CA THR A 42 12.57 7.40 16.76
C THR A 42 13.64 6.34 17.04
N GLN A 43 13.27 5.30 17.80
CA GLN A 43 14.13 4.16 18.12
C GLN A 43 14.36 3.28 16.89
N VAL A 44 13.32 3.09 16.07
CA VAL A 44 13.36 2.31 14.84
C VAL A 44 12.92 3.17 13.64
N PRO A 45 13.43 2.89 12.42
CA PRO A 45 12.91 3.53 11.22
C PRO A 45 11.46 3.10 10.94
N TYR A 46 10.73 3.92 10.20
CA TYR A 46 9.43 3.57 9.67
C TYR A 46 9.58 2.42 8.65
N PRO A 47 8.78 1.34 8.77
CA PRO A 47 9.00 0.13 7.97
C PRO A 47 8.64 0.28 6.49
N TYR A 48 7.69 1.15 6.14
CA TYR A 48 7.10 1.21 4.79
C TYR A 48 7.12 2.64 4.22
N PRO A 49 8.28 3.32 4.18
CA PRO A 49 8.36 4.70 3.70
C PRO A 49 7.90 4.77 2.24
N LEU A 50 7.20 5.85 1.90
CA LEU A 50 6.83 6.17 0.52
C LEU A 50 7.07 7.65 0.26
N ALA A 51 7.89 7.95 -0.76
CA ALA A 51 8.24 9.31 -1.15
C ALA A 51 8.68 10.20 0.04
N GLY A 52 9.50 9.66 0.95
CA GLY A 52 10.02 10.39 2.12
C GLY A 52 9.02 10.60 3.26
N HIS A 53 7.87 9.91 3.27
CA HIS A 53 6.84 10.08 4.29
C HIS A 53 6.38 8.74 4.88
N ALA A 54 5.92 8.80 6.13
CA ALA A 54 5.05 7.80 6.73
C ALA A 54 3.60 8.16 6.40
N LEU A 55 2.91 7.26 5.72
CA LEU A 55 1.48 7.38 5.41
C LEU A 55 0.72 6.48 6.37
N LEU A 56 0.11 7.10 7.38
CA LEU A 56 -0.52 6.43 8.50
C LEU A 56 -2.04 6.57 8.46
N ALA A 57 -2.74 5.50 8.82
CA ALA A 57 -4.13 5.57 9.24
C ALA A 57 -4.22 5.18 10.71
N ILE A 58 -4.71 6.08 11.55
CA ILE A 58 -4.93 5.82 12.98
C ILE A 58 -6.43 5.79 13.22
N GLN A 59 -6.96 4.59 13.42
CA GLN A 59 -8.35 4.38 13.80
C GLN A 59 -8.48 4.48 15.32
N PHE A 60 -9.49 5.18 15.81
CA PHE A 60 -9.78 5.25 17.24
C PHE A 60 -11.27 5.41 17.55
N TRP A 61 -11.69 4.94 18.71
CA TRP A 61 -13.09 4.96 19.16
C TRP A 61 -13.17 4.98 20.69
N ASP A 62 -14.31 5.45 21.20
CA ASP A 62 -14.67 5.30 22.60
C ASP A 62 -15.21 3.88 22.85
N ASN A 63 -14.85 3.27 23.98
CA ASN A 63 -15.38 1.99 24.44
C ASN A 63 -16.91 1.98 24.57
N GLN A 64 -17.51 3.13 24.85
CA GLN A 64 -18.96 3.26 25.00
C GLN A 64 -19.68 3.65 23.70
N ALA A 65 -18.94 4.02 22.65
CA ALA A 65 -19.54 4.50 21.41
C ALA A 65 -20.10 3.35 20.55
N THR A 66 -21.36 3.51 20.15
CA THR A 66 -22.09 2.68 19.17
C THR A 66 -21.86 3.13 17.72
N GLN A 67 -21.08 4.20 17.50
CA GLN A 67 -20.86 4.79 16.18
C GLN A 67 -19.68 4.17 15.41
N ASP A 68 -19.51 4.60 14.16
CA ASP A 68 -18.34 4.30 13.35
C ASP A 68 -17.07 4.91 13.96
N PRO A 69 -15.95 4.16 14.02
CA PRO A 69 -14.69 4.68 14.53
C PRO A 69 -14.20 5.89 13.75
N TYR A 70 -13.55 6.82 14.45
CA TYR A 70 -12.83 7.92 13.84
C TYR A 70 -11.52 7.42 13.23
N VAL A 71 -11.07 8.10 12.18
CA VAL A 71 -9.81 7.78 11.51
C VAL A 71 -9.05 9.07 11.22
N TRP A 72 -7.78 9.11 11.62
CA TRP A 72 -6.82 10.10 11.13
C TRP A 72 -5.99 9.50 10.01
N PHE A 73 -5.98 10.18 8.86
CA PHE A 73 -5.05 9.90 7.78
C PHE A 73 -3.93 10.92 7.81
N LEU A 74 -2.72 10.46 8.19
CA LEU A 74 -1.57 11.32 8.46
C LEU A 74 -0.46 11.07 7.45
N LYS A 75 0.12 12.16 6.96
CA LYS A 75 1.33 12.18 6.15
C LYS A 75 2.43 12.88 6.94
N LEU A 76 3.26 12.09 7.62
CA LEU A 76 4.35 12.62 8.45
C LEU A 76 5.70 12.48 7.72
N PRO A 77 6.55 13.52 7.73
CA PRO A 77 7.85 13.45 7.07
C PRO A 77 8.80 12.50 7.80
N LEU A 78 9.68 11.86 7.02
CA LEU A 78 10.76 11.01 7.49
C LEU A 78 12.11 11.65 7.20
N ASP A 79 13.11 11.35 8.02
CA ASP A 79 14.50 11.73 7.77
C ASP A 79 15.21 10.78 6.77
N GLU A 80 16.49 11.05 6.49
CA GLU A 80 17.31 10.23 5.58
C GLU A 80 17.50 8.78 6.07
N GLN A 81 17.38 8.55 7.37
CA GLN A 81 17.40 7.21 7.96
C GLN A 81 16.02 6.56 7.95
N SER A 82 15.01 7.24 7.40
CA SER A 82 13.59 6.87 7.40
C SER A 82 12.97 6.80 8.79
N LYS A 83 13.54 7.53 9.75
CA LYS A 83 12.94 7.73 11.07
C LYS A 83 11.96 8.90 11.03
N LEU A 84 10.97 8.86 11.90
CA LEU A 84 9.97 9.91 12.00
C LEU A 84 10.61 11.24 12.43
N VAL A 85 10.28 12.34 11.76
CA VAL A 85 10.67 13.68 12.23
C VAL A 85 9.83 14.04 13.45
N ALA A 86 10.39 13.84 14.65
CA ALA A 86 9.69 14.00 15.93
C ALA A 86 9.01 15.37 16.07
N ALA A 87 9.66 16.45 15.63
CA ALA A 87 9.09 17.80 15.67
C ALA A 87 7.76 17.92 14.89
N SER A 88 7.61 17.20 13.78
CA SER A 88 6.35 17.20 13.01
C SER A 88 5.23 16.43 13.73
N ARG A 89 5.57 15.30 14.36
CA ARG A 89 4.64 14.56 15.23
C ARG A 89 4.18 15.41 16.42
N ASP A 90 5.13 16.06 17.10
CA ASP A 90 4.85 16.87 18.29
C ASP A 90 3.98 18.08 17.95
N HIS A 91 4.27 18.72 16.81
CA HIS A 91 3.44 19.81 16.32
C HIS A 91 2.02 19.34 16.00
N PHE A 92 1.84 18.18 15.35
CA PHE A 92 0.51 17.59 15.14
C PHE A 92 -0.21 17.33 16.47
N ALA A 93 0.48 16.71 17.44
CA ALA A 93 -0.09 16.42 18.75
C ALA A 93 -0.55 17.71 19.48
N SER A 94 0.26 18.76 19.43
CA SER A 94 -0.11 20.07 20.00
C SER A 94 -1.36 20.63 19.34
N MET A 95 -1.43 20.63 18.01
CA MET A 95 -2.61 21.12 17.28
C MET A 95 -3.88 20.33 17.62
N VAL A 96 -3.76 19.02 17.85
CA VAL A 96 -4.88 18.18 18.29
C VAL A 96 -5.33 18.57 19.70
N ILE A 97 -4.41 18.75 20.64
CA ILE A 97 -4.72 19.18 22.01
C ILE A 97 -5.39 20.56 22.01
N ASP A 98 -4.89 21.51 21.19
CA ASP A 98 -5.44 22.86 21.12
C ASP A 98 -6.85 22.88 20.51
N ALA A 99 -7.12 22.03 19.50
CA ALA A 99 -8.40 21.98 18.82
C ALA A 99 -9.48 21.16 19.57
N LEU A 100 -9.08 20.05 20.19
CA LEU A 100 -9.98 19.01 20.73
C LEU A 100 -9.87 18.82 22.25
N GLY A 101 -8.82 19.34 22.89
CA GLY A 101 -8.54 19.07 24.30
C GLY A 101 -8.42 17.58 24.56
N THR A 102 -9.12 17.10 25.60
CA THR A 102 -9.18 15.67 25.94
C THR A 102 -10.37 14.93 25.31
N GLN A 103 -11.27 15.64 24.61
CA GLN A 103 -12.45 15.06 23.95
C GLN A 103 -12.16 14.83 22.47
N LEU A 104 -11.50 13.70 22.16
CA LEU A 104 -11.11 13.34 20.79
C LEU A 104 -12.28 12.79 19.95
N THR A 105 -13.40 12.44 20.56
CA THR A 105 -14.57 11.84 19.91
C THR A 105 -15.83 12.68 20.15
N GLY A 106 -16.81 12.60 19.25
CA GLY A 106 -18.09 13.32 19.31
C GLY A 106 -18.28 14.31 18.15
N GLU A 107 -19.47 14.90 18.05
CA GLU A 107 -19.83 15.86 16.97
C GLU A 107 -18.90 17.10 16.96
N ALA A 108 -18.48 17.55 18.16
CA ALA A 108 -17.56 18.68 18.32
C ALA A 108 -16.14 18.41 17.81
N ALA A 109 -15.79 17.15 17.52
CA ALA A 109 -14.49 16.77 16.97
C ALA A 109 -14.45 16.80 15.43
N GLN A 110 -15.62 16.80 14.77
CA GLN A 110 -15.72 16.69 13.33
C GLN A 110 -15.30 18.01 12.65
N GLY A 111 -14.47 17.90 11.60
CA GLY A 111 -14.00 19.04 10.81
C GLY A 111 -12.90 19.91 11.46
N LYS A 112 -12.55 19.68 12.73
CA LYS A 112 -11.57 20.51 13.45
C LYS A 112 -10.12 20.34 13.00
N LEU A 113 -9.82 19.25 12.29
CA LEU A 113 -8.47 18.94 11.79
C LEU A 113 -8.34 19.14 10.27
N ASP A 114 -9.36 19.66 9.60
CA ASP A 114 -9.41 19.76 8.13
C ASP A 114 -8.29 20.67 7.56
N ASN A 115 -7.83 21.66 8.33
CA ASN A 115 -6.74 22.56 7.95
C ASN A 115 -5.38 22.16 8.54
N ASN A 116 -5.23 20.94 9.06
CA ASN A 116 -3.98 20.48 9.65
C ASN A 116 -2.97 20.10 8.54
N PRO A 117 -1.71 20.59 8.58
CA PRO A 117 -0.73 20.35 7.52
C PRO A 117 -0.30 18.89 7.35
N TYR A 118 -0.60 18.03 8.33
CA TYR A 118 -0.24 16.61 8.31
C TYR A 118 -1.42 15.71 7.93
N VAL A 119 -2.64 16.24 7.91
CA VAL A 119 -3.84 15.49 7.52
C VAL A 119 -3.98 15.53 6.01
N TYR A 120 -4.28 14.39 5.41
CA TYR A 120 -4.54 14.30 3.98
C TYR A 120 -5.71 13.37 3.70
N ALA A 121 -6.37 13.56 2.56
CA ALA A 121 -7.38 12.63 2.07
C ALA A 121 -6.72 11.55 1.19
N PRO A 122 -6.77 10.26 1.56
CA PRO A 122 -6.38 9.18 0.66
C PRO A 122 -7.23 9.19 -0.60
N ASN A 123 -6.70 8.63 -1.70
CA ASN A 123 -7.50 8.46 -2.91
C ASN A 123 -8.70 7.51 -2.66
N ALA A 124 -9.71 7.59 -3.53
CA ALA A 124 -10.97 6.86 -3.36
C ALA A 124 -10.78 5.33 -3.22
N ASN A 125 -9.83 4.75 -3.98
CA ASN A 125 -9.58 3.31 -3.90
C ASN A 125 -9.00 2.91 -2.54
N LYS A 126 -8.01 3.67 -2.06
CA LYS A 126 -7.36 3.43 -0.77
C LYS A 126 -8.34 3.60 0.39
N LEU A 127 -9.18 4.64 0.32
CA LEU A 127 -10.23 4.89 1.31
C LEU A 127 -11.25 3.75 1.33
N ALA A 128 -11.71 3.29 0.16
CA ALA A 128 -12.66 2.19 0.05
C ALA A 128 -12.08 0.88 0.61
N ALA A 129 -10.85 0.54 0.24
CA ALA A 129 -10.12 -0.63 0.73
C ALA A 129 -9.96 -0.58 2.26
N PHE A 130 -9.56 0.57 2.81
CA PHE A 130 -9.41 0.75 4.25
C PHE A 130 -10.74 0.60 4.98
N ASN A 131 -11.81 1.23 4.50
CA ASN A 131 -13.15 1.11 5.10
C ASN A 131 -13.66 -0.34 5.08
N ALA A 132 -13.46 -1.06 3.97
CA ALA A 132 -13.83 -2.46 3.85
C ALA A 132 -13.03 -3.33 4.84
N LEU A 133 -11.70 -3.11 4.94
CA LEU A 133 -10.83 -3.81 5.90
C LEU A 133 -11.27 -3.56 7.34
N LEU A 134 -11.58 -2.31 7.70
CA LEU A 134 -12.04 -2.00 9.06
C LEU A 134 -13.34 -2.73 9.39
N LYS A 135 -14.28 -2.80 8.46
CA LYS A 135 -15.55 -3.53 8.66
C LYS A 135 -15.31 -5.02 8.86
N THR A 136 -14.42 -5.64 8.09
CA THR A 136 -14.11 -7.06 8.25
C THR A 136 -13.39 -7.35 9.57
N GLU A 137 -12.40 -6.54 9.95
CA GLU A 137 -11.68 -6.68 11.22
C GLU A 137 -12.59 -6.47 12.44
N LEU A 138 -13.58 -5.58 12.34
CA LEU A 138 -14.55 -5.30 13.40
C LEU A 138 -15.76 -6.25 13.36
N LYS A 139 -15.77 -7.24 12.45
CA LYS A 139 -16.90 -8.16 12.23
C LYS A 139 -18.24 -7.44 12.00
N ARG A 140 -18.18 -6.28 11.35
CA ARG A 140 -19.36 -5.49 10.97
C ARG A 140 -19.89 -5.96 9.60
N PRO A 141 -21.17 -5.69 9.27
CA PRO A 141 -21.71 -5.90 7.93
C PRO A 141 -20.92 -5.13 6.86
N ALA A 142 -20.93 -5.63 5.63
CA ALA A 142 -20.38 -4.91 4.47
C ALA A 142 -21.18 -3.64 4.15
N SER A 143 -20.75 -2.82 3.20
CA SER A 143 -21.59 -1.72 2.71
C SER A 143 -22.79 -2.26 1.90
N GLN A 144 -23.76 -1.38 1.64
CA GLN A 144 -24.89 -1.66 0.76
C GLN A 144 -24.49 -2.05 -0.67
N TYR A 145 -23.24 -1.79 -1.09
CA TYR A 145 -22.75 -2.09 -2.43
C TYR A 145 -22.21 -3.51 -2.58
N TYR A 146 -22.02 -4.23 -1.47
CA TYR A 146 -21.40 -5.56 -1.47
C TYR A 146 -22.26 -6.62 -2.17
N GLU A 147 -23.57 -6.63 -1.93
CA GLU A 147 -24.48 -7.64 -2.51
C GLU A 147 -24.43 -7.61 -4.05
N TYR A 148 -24.45 -6.43 -4.65
CA TYR A 148 -24.34 -6.29 -6.10
C TYR A 148 -22.98 -6.81 -6.61
N ALA A 149 -21.88 -6.50 -5.92
CA ALA A 149 -20.56 -6.99 -6.29
C ALA A 149 -20.48 -8.53 -6.19
N GLU A 150 -21.01 -9.11 -5.12
CA GLU A 150 -21.07 -10.57 -4.93
C GLU A 150 -21.86 -11.26 -6.04
N LEU A 151 -23.04 -10.74 -6.41
CA LEU A 151 -23.84 -11.27 -7.52
C LEU A 151 -23.15 -11.11 -8.87
N TYR A 152 -22.43 -10.00 -9.08
CA TYR A 152 -21.66 -9.76 -10.29
C TYR A 152 -20.53 -10.78 -10.46
N PHE A 153 -19.69 -10.98 -9.44
CA PHE A 153 -18.60 -11.96 -9.50
C PHE A 153 -19.08 -13.41 -9.49
N ALA A 154 -20.24 -13.68 -8.88
CA ALA A 154 -20.94 -14.96 -9.02
C ALA A 154 -21.56 -15.18 -10.42
N GLN A 155 -21.35 -14.26 -11.37
CA GLN A 155 -21.85 -14.29 -12.75
C GLN A 155 -23.38 -14.36 -12.87
N LYS A 156 -24.11 -13.83 -11.87
CA LYS A 156 -25.58 -13.80 -11.87
C LYS A 156 -26.19 -12.58 -12.58
N LEU A 157 -25.39 -11.54 -12.82
CA LEU A 157 -25.84 -10.27 -13.43
C LEU A 157 -25.36 -10.09 -14.89
N GLY A 158 -24.33 -10.84 -15.32
CA GLY A 158 -23.64 -10.66 -16.60
C GLY A 158 -22.50 -9.63 -16.52
N LEU A 159 -21.42 -9.87 -17.27
CA LEU A 159 -20.19 -9.06 -17.20
C LEU A 159 -20.37 -7.63 -17.74
N ASP A 160 -21.36 -7.39 -18.60
CA ASP A 160 -21.64 -6.05 -19.15
C ASP A 160 -22.28 -5.09 -18.13
N GLN A 161 -22.79 -5.60 -17.00
CA GLN A 161 -23.48 -4.82 -15.97
C GLN A 161 -22.53 -4.15 -14.96
N TRP A 162 -21.30 -3.86 -15.38
CA TRP A 162 -20.25 -3.35 -14.51
C TRP A 162 -20.43 -1.87 -14.12
N GLN A 163 -21.24 -1.09 -14.84
CA GLN A 163 -21.41 0.35 -14.57
C GLN A 163 -22.08 0.62 -13.21
N ASN A 164 -22.78 -0.36 -12.65
CA ASN A 164 -23.39 -0.28 -11.33
C ASN A 164 -22.45 -0.74 -10.20
N LEU A 165 -21.25 -1.22 -10.51
CA LEU A 165 -20.26 -1.61 -9.50
C LEU A 165 -19.66 -0.36 -8.87
N ALA A 166 -20.06 -0.06 -7.63
CA ALA A 166 -19.41 0.96 -6.84
C ALA A 166 -18.02 0.50 -6.39
N VAL A 167 -17.06 1.43 -6.34
CA VAL A 167 -15.69 1.19 -5.83
C VAL A 167 -15.71 0.56 -4.43
N GLN A 168 -16.63 1.00 -3.56
CA GLN A 168 -16.78 0.42 -2.22
C GLN A 168 -17.28 -1.03 -2.26
N GLY A 169 -18.10 -1.42 -3.23
CA GLY A 169 -18.53 -2.81 -3.43
C GLY A 169 -17.37 -3.72 -3.86
N LEU A 170 -16.49 -3.23 -4.74
CA LEU A 170 -15.26 -3.93 -5.12
C LEU A 170 -14.32 -4.12 -3.91
N ALA A 171 -14.16 -3.08 -3.09
CA ALA A 171 -13.37 -3.15 -1.87
C ALA A 171 -13.94 -4.14 -0.85
N ASP A 172 -15.26 -4.11 -0.63
CA ASP A 172 -15.93 -5.07 0.27
C ASP A 172 -15.78 -6.50 -0.24
N PHE A 173 -15.91 -6.74 -1.55
CA PHE A 173 -15.70 -8.06 -2.16
C PHE A 173 -14.26 -8.54 -1.96
N ALA A 174 -13.26 -7.71 -2.27
CA ALA A 174 -11.85 -8.05 -2.12
C ALA A 174 -11.49 -8.38 -0.66
N MET A 175 -11.95 -7.58 0.31
CA MET A 175 -11.68 -7.82 1.74
C MET A 175 -12.45 -9.01 2.31
N ARG A 176 -13.44 -9.52 1.57
CA ARG A 176 -14.25 -10.71 1.92
C ARG A 176 -14.02 -11.85 0.95
N LEU A 177 -12.83 -11.95 0.37
CA LEU A 177 -12.51 -12.98 -0.61
C LEU A 177 -12.70 -14.41 -0.08
N GLU A 178 -12.42 -14.61 1.22
CA GLU A 178 -12.59 -15.89 1.91
C GLU A 178 -14.03 -16.14 2.43
N HIS A 179 -14.97 -15.23 2.14
CA HIS A 179 -16.38 -15.40 2.51
C HIS A 179 -17.14 -16.18 1.43
N GLY A 180 -17.84 -17.25 1.83
CA GLY A 180 -18.66 -18.04 0.92
C GLY A 180 -17.85 -18.58 -0.26
N SER A 181 -18.33 -18.32 -1.48
CA SER A 181 -17.69 -18.74 -2.73
C SER A 181 -16.94 -17.61 -3.44
N ASN A 182 -16.65 -16.49 -2.77
CA ASN A 182 -16.08 -15.30 -3.41
C ASN A 182 -14.74 -15.57 -4.11
N ARG A 183 -13.83 -16.32 -3.47
CA ARG A 183 -12.56 -16.70 -4.07
C ARG A 183 -12.75 -17.52 -5.34
N ASP A 184 -13.62 -18.52 -5.30
CA ASP A 184 -13.88 -19.42 -6.43
C ASP A 184 -14.55 -18.66 -7.57
N ASN A 185 -15.51 -17.80 -7.25
CA ASN A 185 -16.17 -16.89 -8.18
C ASN A 185 -15.17 -15.95 -8.86
N LEU A 186 -14.28 -15.32 -8.09
CA LEU A 186 -13.22 -14.46 -8.61
C LEU A 186 -12.33 -15.22 -9.58
N LYS A 187 -11.83 -16.40 -9.18
CA LYS A 187 -10.98 -17.25 -10.01
C LYS A 187 -11.68 -17.65 -11.31
N ALA A 188 -12.97 -17.96 -11.27
CA ALA A 188 -13.73 -18.34 -12.45
C ALA A 188 -13.93 -17.20 -13.46
N CYS A 189 -14.05 -15.95 -12.99
CA CYS A 189 -14.32 -14.81 -13.88
C CYS A 189 -13.11 -13.93 -14.20
N TRP A 190 -12.00 -14.01 -13.45
CA TRP A 190 -10.89 -13.05 -13.50
C TRP A 190 -10.39 -12.74 -14.93
N SER A 191 -10.12 -13.76 -15.73
CA SER A 191 -9.61 -13.63 -17.10
C SER A 191 -10.61 -13.01 -18.09
N HIS A 192 -11.89 -12.95 -17.72
CA HIS A 192 -12.98 -12.43 -18.56
C HIS A 192 -13.48 -11.07 -18.10
N LEU A 193 -12.97 -10.54 -16.96
CA LEU A 193 -13.40 -9.25 -16.43
C LEU A 193 -13.04 -8.11 -17.40
N PRO A 194 -13.97 -7.16 -17.65
CA PRO A 194 -13.62 -5.93 -18.32
C PRO A 194 -12.50 -5.19 -17.58
N ALA A 195 -11.61 -4.49 -18.29
CA ALA A 195 -10.53 -3.73 -17.69
C ALA A 195 -11.04 -2.68 -16.66
N GLN A 196 -12.24 -2.13 -16.90
CA GLN A 196 -12.91 -1.18 -16.00
C GLN A 196 -13.24 -1.78 -14.64
N VAL A 197 -13.33 -3.11 -14.53
CA VAL A 197 -13.53 -3.84 -13.27
C VAL A 197 -12.22 -4.42 -12.76
N GLN A 198 -11.44 -5.03 -13.65
CA GLN A 198 -10.21 -5.72 -13.28
C GLN A 198 -9.19 -4.76 -12.67
N SER A 199 -9.02 -3.55 -13.23
CA SER A 199 -8.05 -2.57 -12.74
C SER A 199 -8.35 -2.03 -11.34
N PRO A 200 -9.56 -1.53 -11.03
CA PRO A 200 -9.88 -1.11 -9.66
C PRO A 200 -9.94 -2.30 -8.68
N LEU A 201 -10.33 -3.50 -9.12
CA LEU A 201 -10.29 -4.69 -8.26
C LEU A 201 -8.86 -5.11 -7.92
N ALA A 202 -7.94 -5.11 -8.89
CA ALA A 202 -6.52 -5.36 -8.66
C ALA A 202 -5.92 -4.37 -7.64
N ALA A 203 -6.37 -3.11 -7.69
CA ALA A 203 -6.00 -2.10 -6.71
C ALA A 203 -6.52 -2.37 -5.29
N MET A 204 -7.61 -3.13 -5.14
CA MET A 204 -8.06 -3.59 -3.81
C MET A 204 -7.31 -4.84 -3.37
N LEU A 205 -7.10 -5.78 -4.30
CA LEU A 205 -6.43 -7.06 -4.03
C LEU A 205 -4.97 -6.90 -3.61
N GLU A 206 -4.29 -5.82 -4.02
CA GLU A 206 -2.93 -5.49 -3.54
C GLU A 206 -2.87 -5.26 -2.00
N HIS A 207 -4.03 -5.15 -1.34
CA HIS A 207 -4.18 -5.01 0.12
C HIS A 207 -4.72 -6.27 0.80
N VAL A 208 -4.95 -7.34 0.05
CA VAL A 208 -5.56 -8.58 0.53
C VAL A 208 -4.53 -9.70 0.52
N ALA A 209 -4.44 -10.42 1.63
CA ALA A 209 -3.65 -11.64 1.67
C ALA A 209 -4.37 -12.75 0.89
N ILE A 210 -3.70 -13.34 -0.10
CA ILE A 210 -4.28 -14.40 -0.95
C ILE A 210 -3.56 -15.74 -0.80
N GLY A 211 -4.32 -16.81 -0.98
CA GLY A 211 -3.80 -18.18 -0.95
C GLY A 211 -3.02 -18.59 -2.20
N VAL A 212 -2.29 -19.70 -2.10
CA VAL A 212 -1.42 -20.24 -3.17
C VAL A 212 -2.19 -20.50 -4.46
N GLU A 213 -3.35 -21.15 -4.39
CA GLU A 213 -4.14 -21.53 -5.58
C GLU A 213 -4.57 -20.32 -6.42
N LEU A 214 -5.01 -19.23 -5.77
CA LEU A 214 -5.35 -18.00 -6.48
C LEU A 214 -4.10 -17.31 -7.02
N THR A 215 -2.99 -17.37 -6.28
CA THR A 215 -1.71 -16.80 -6.71
C THR A 215 -1.19 -17.48 -7.98
N GLU A 216 -1.24 -18.81 -8.06
CA GLU A 216 -0.86 -19.59 -9.23
C GLU A 216 -1.74 -19.26 -10.44
N HIS A 217 -3.05 -19.12 -10.23
CA HIS A 217 -3.98 -18.71 -11.27
C HIS A 217 -3.65 -17.31 -11.82
N LEU A 218 -3.42 -16.34 -10.94
CA LEU A 218 -3.04 -14.98 -11.33
C LEU A 218 -1.66 -14.93 -12.01
N LEU A 219 -0.70 -15.73 -11.55
CA LEU A 219 0.62 -15.85 -12.17
C LEU A 219 0.52 -16.46 -13.57
N SER A 220 -0.33 -17.47 -13.78
CA SER A 220 -0.58 -18.01 -15.11
C SER A 220 -1.14 -16.95 -16.04
N GLY A 221 -2.12 -16.16 -15.57
CA GLY A 221 -2.67 -15.04 -16.34
C GLY A 221 -1.64 -13.94 -16.63
N LEU A 222 -0.75 -13.65 -15.67
CA LEU A 222 0.37 -12.73 -15.88
C LEU A 222 1.30 -13.22 -17.00
N LYS A 223 1.68 -14.50 -16.99
CA LYS A 223 2.55 -15.07 -18.03
C LYS A 223 1.94 -14.90 -19.42
N THR A 224 0.65 -15.21 -19.57
CA THR A 224 -0.06 -14.98 -20.84
C THR A 224 -0.11 -13.51 -21.23
N ALA A 225 -0.38 -12.60 -20.28
CA ALA A 225 -0.40 -11.16 -20.55
C ALA A 225 0.99 -10.62 -20.97
N VAL A 226 2.06 -11.13 -20.36
CA VAL A 226 3.44 -10.78 -20.72
C VAL A 226 3.80 -11.31 -22.10
N GLU A 227 3.43 -12.55 -22.43
CA GLU A 227 3.62 -13.15 -23.77
C GLU A 227 2.91 -12.37 -24.87
N SER A 228 1.72 -11.82 -24.58
CA SER A 228 0.97 -10.98 -25.51
C SER A 228 1.34 -9.49 -25.45
N GLU A 229 2.35 -9.12 -24.65
CA GLU A 229 2.76 -7.73 -24.38
C GLU A 229 1.60 -6.81 -23.94
N ASP A 230 0.59 -7.37 -23.26
CA ASP A 230 -0.53 -6.61 -22.69
C ASP A 230 -0.09 -5.96 -21.36
N LEU A 231 0.33 -4.70 -21.45
CA LEU A 231 0.77 -3.91 -20.31
C LEU A 231 -0.30 -3.81 -19.22
N THR A 232 -1.55 -3.54 -19.59
CA THR A 232 -2.62 -3.31 -18.61
C THR A 232 -2.97 -4.59 -17.86
N ALA A 233 -3.13 -5.69 -18.59
CA ALA A 233 -3.36 -6.99 -17.98
C ALA A 233 -2.17 -7.41 -17.10
N SER A 234 -0.92 -7.17 -17.54
CA SER A 234 0.27 -7.49 -16.75
C SER A 234 0.30 -6.74 -15.42
N ILE A 235 0.01 -5.43 -15.43
CA ILE A 235 -0.09 -4.62 -14.19
C ILE A 235 -1.19 -5.16 -13.29
N ASN A 236 -2.37 -5.47 -13.83
CA ASN A 236 -3.51 -5.94 -13.05
C ASN A 236 -3.23 -7.28 -12.36
N HIS A 237 -2.64 -8.25 -13.07
CA HIS A 237 -2.25 -9.53 -12.48
C HIS A 237 -1.17 -9.35 -11.41
N LEU A 238 -0.13 -8.55 -11.69
CA LEU A 238 0.95 -8.30 -10.74
C LEU A 238 0.43 -7.66 -9.44
N ARG A 239 -0.42 -6.63 -9.56
CA ARG A 239 -1.04 -5.97 -8.39
C ARG A 239 -1.90 -6.95 -7.59
N ALA A 240 -2.75 -7.72 -8.26
CA ALA A 240 -3.64 -8.67 -7.62
C ALA A 240 -2.89 -9.79 -6.87
N LEU A 241 -1.77 -10.29 -7.42
CA LEU A 241 -0.98 -11.35 -6.78
C LEU A 241 -0.01 -10.82 -5.71
N SER A 242 0.27 -9.52 -5.69
CA SER A 242 1.29 -8.93 -4.81
C SER A 242 1.01 -9.11 -3.30
N GLY A 243 -0.24 -9.36 -2.91
CA GLY A 243 -0.61 -9.68 -1.52
C GLY A 243 -0.41 -11.14 -1.12
N SER A 244 0.11 -12.00 -2.00
CA SER A 244 0.27 -13.44 -1.72
C SER A 244 1.19 -13.73 -0.55
N HIS A 245 0.88 -14.80 0.19
CA HIS A 245 1.81 -15.38 1.18
C HIS A 245 3.03 -16.07 0.54
N SER A 246 2.98 -16.39 -0.76
CA SER A 246 4.05 -17.08 -1.46
C SER A 246 5.00 -16.08 -2.12
N LEU A 247 6.03 -15.66 -1.37
CA LEU A 247 7.06 -14.76 -1.90
C LEU A 247 7.76 -15.36 -3.13
N GLY A 248 7.88 -16.69 -3.21
CA GLY A 248 8.44 -17.37 -4.38
C GLY A 248 7.63 -17.15 -5.67
N LEU A 249 6.29 -17.22 -5.58
CA LEU A 249 5.43 -16.96 -6.75
C LEU A 249 5.41 -15.48 -7.13
N ILE A 250 5.50 -14.57 -6.16
CA ILE A 250 5.65 -13.13 -6.44
C ILE A 250 7.01 -12.88 -7.13
N ALA A 251 8.08 -13.52 -6.66
CA ALA A 251 9.40 -13.41 -7.27
C ALA A 251 9.39 -13.93 -8.73
N GLU A 252 8.74 -15.07 -8.97
CA GLU A 252 8.56 -15.63 -10.33
C GLU A 252 7.78 -14.68 -11.24
N ALA A 253 6.72 -14.04 -10.73
CA ALA A 253 5.99 -13.01 -11.45
C ALA A 253 6.89 -11.82 -11.85
N VAL A 254 7.70 -11.33 -10.92
CA VAL A 254 8.63 -10.23 -11.17
C VAL A 254 9.70 -10.64 -12.19
N ASP A 255 10.27 -11.83 -12.05
CA ASP A 255 11.29 -12.34 -12.98
C ASP A 255 10.72 -12.50 -14.40
N THR A 256 9.51 -13.05 -14.52
CA THR A 256 8.77 -13.16 -15.80
C THR A 256 8.66 -11.80 -16.50
N ILE A 257 8.32 -10.74 -15.76
CA ILE A 257 8.22 -9.38 -16.32
C ILE A 257 9.61 -8.86 -16.70
N LEU A 258 10.60 -8.99 -15.81
CA LEU A 258 11.95 -8.47 -16.04
C LEU A 258 12.67 -9.20 -17.18
N ASP A 259 12.30 -10.45 -17.49
CA ASP A 259 12.80 -11.22 -18.65
C ASP A 259 12.08 -10.92 -19.97
N SER A 260 11.09 -10.01 -19.96
CA SER A 260 10.26 -9.70 -21.12
C SER A 260 10.54 -8.31 -21.72
N PRO A 261 10.03 -8.02 -22.93
CA PRO A 261 10.05 -6.66 -23.49
C PRO A 261 9.38 -5.60 -22.60
N LEU A 262 8.47 -6.01 -21.72
CA LEU A 262 7.77 -5.10 -20.80
C LEU A 262 8.64 -4.62 -19.62
N ALA A 263 9.85 -5.16 -19.46
CA ALA A 263 10.74 -4.80 -18.34
C ALA A 263 11.10 -3.32 -18.28
N THR A 264 11.07 -2.61 -19.41
CA THR A 264 11.35 -1.16 -19.51
C THR A 264 10.14 -0.28 -19.27
N GLN A 265 8.93 -0.85 -19.15
CA GLN A 265 7.69 -0.08 -18.96
C GLN A 265 7.63 0.52 -17.56
N ALA A 266 7.51 1.85 -17.48
CA ALA A 266 7.59 2.58 -16.21
C ALA A 266 6.53 2.12 -15.20
N ASP A 267 5.30 1.90 -15.64
CA ASP A 267 4.20 1.47 -14.77
C ASP A 267 4.46 0.10 -14.12
N LEU A 268 5.08 -0.84 -14.84
CA LEU A 268 5.46 -2.13 -14.27
C LEU A 268 6.64 -2.00 -13.31
N GLN A 269 7.65 -1.19 -13.64
CA GLN A 269 8.77 -0.91 -12.74
C GLN A 269 8.30 -0.28 -11.42
N LEU A 270 7.40 0.69 -11.50
CA LEU A 270 6.77 1.33 -10.35
C LEU A 270 5.86 0.36 -9.58
N THR A 271 5.16 -0.55 -10.27
CA THR A 271 4.36 -1.59 -9.61
C THR A 271 5.24 -2.58 -8.85
N ILE A 272 6.34 -3.06 -9.44
CA ILE A 272 7.32 -3.94 -8.78
C ILE A 272 7.90 -3.22 -7.54
N THR A 273 8.36 -1.98 -7.70
CA THR A 273 8.93 -1.15 -6.64
C THR A 273 7.92 -0.89 -5.51
N GLY A 274 6.67 -0.60 -5.86
CA GLY A 274 5.63 -0.20 -4.91
C GLY A 274 4.88 -1.36 -4.26
N ARG A 275 4.85 -2.55 -4.89
CA ARG A 275 4.01 -3.68 -4.48
C ARG A 275 4.73 -5.01 -4.33
N CYS A 276 5.88 -5.19 -4.97
CA CYS A 276 6.65 -6.45 -4.92
C CYS A 276 8.06 -6.24 -4.34
N TRP A 277 8.28 -5.16 -3.60
CA TRP A 277 9.59 -4.74 -3.10
C TRP A 277 10.29 -5.81 -2.27
N GLU A 278 9.55 -6.67 -1.58
CA GLU A 278 10.09 -7.78 -0.76
C GLU A 278 10.91 -8.76 -1.60
N THR A 279 10.59 -8.90 -2.89
CA THR A 279 11.37 -9.76 -3.82
C THR A 279 12.74 -9.17 -4.16
N LEU A 280 12.95 -7.87 -3.92
CA LEU A 280 14.17 -7.14 -4.30
C LEU A 280 15.28 -7.25 -3.25
N THR A 281 15.09 -8.06 -2.19
CA THR A 281 16.20 -8.49 -1.32
C THR A 281 17.17 -9.41 -2.08
N ASP A 282 16.70 -10.04 -3.16
CA ASP A 282 17.57 -10.75 -4.09
C ASP A 282 18.38 -9.75 -4.93
N SER A 283 19.70 -9.84 -4.81
CA SER A 283 20.62 -8.92 -5.48
C SER A 283 20.52 -8.98 -7.01
N SER A 284 20.27 -10.16 -7.59
CA SER A 284 20.21 -10.32 -9.05
C SER A 284 18.98 -9.63 -9.63
N ARG A 285 17.82 -9.81 -8.97
CA ARG A 285 16.56 -9.16 -9.34
C ARG A 285 16.62 -7.65 -9.15
N LEU A 286 17.21 -7.19 -8.04
CA LEU A 286 17.42 -5.77 -7.80
C LEU A 286 18.31 -5.14 -8.87
N ILE A 287 19.46 -5.74 -9.19
CA ILE A 287 20.35 -5.24 -10.24
C ILE A 287 19.60 -5.15 -11.57
N LYS A 288 18.83 -6.19 -11.92
CA LYS A 288 18.07 -6.25 -13.17
C LYS A 288 17.01 -5.16 -13.25
N LEU A 289 16.18 -4.99 -12.21
CA LEU A 289 15.20 -3.90 -12.14
C LEU A 289 15.88 -2.53 -12.30
N MET A 290 16.98 -2.29 -11.59
CA MET A 290 17.70 -1.02 -11.63
C MET A 290 18.34 -0.76 -12.99
N ASP A 291 18.83 -1.81 -13.66
CA ASP A 291 19.33 -1.73 -15.03
C ASP A 291 18.21 -1.38 -16.02
N CYS A 292 17.07 -2.05 -15.94
CA CYS A 292 15.89 -1.74 -16.75
C CYS A 292 15.39 -0.31 -16.51
N ALA A 293 15.38 0.16 -15.25
CA ALA A 293 14.99 1.53 -14.90
C ALA A 293 15.98 2.57 -15.45
N ALA A 294 17.29 2.25 -15.46
CA ALA A 294 18.31 3.12 -16.03
C ALA A 294 18.18 3.28 -17.56
N HIS A 295 17.60 2.28 -18.24
CA HIS A 295 17.32 2.32 -19.68
C HIS A 295 15.97 2.97 -20.03
N ASN A 296 15.12 3.30 -19.04
CA ASN A 296 13.88 4.02 -19.32
C ASN A 296 14.19 5.48 -19.68
N THR A 297 13.74 5.90 -20.86
CA THR A 297 13.89 7.27 -21.36
C THR A 297 12.57 8.04 -21.44
N GLU A 298 11.45 7.40 -21.10
CA GLU A 298 10.10 7.97 -21.23
C GLU A 298 9.72 8.83 -20.03
N VAL A 299 10.19 8.46 -18.84
CA VAL A 299 9.90 9.15 -17.58
C VAL A 299 11.19 9.75 -17.03
N ASP A 300 11.30 11.07 -17.09
CA ASP A 300 12.45 11.79 -16.54
C ASP A 300 12.59 11.56 -15.04
N GLY A 301 13.81 11.25 -14.59
CA GLY A 301 14.12 10.97 -13.19
C GLY A 301 13.58 9.64 -12.64
N LEU A 302 13.06 8.73 -13.48
CA LEU A 302 12.48 7.46 -13.01
C LEU A 302 13.48 6.63 -12.19
N PHE A 303 14.70 6.44 -12.71
CA PHE A 303 15.76 5.72 -12.01
C PHE A 303 16.05 6.32 -10.63
N GLU A 304 16.23 7.64 -10.56
CA GLU A 304 16.51 8.37 -9.32
C GLU A 304 15.35 8.22 -8.32
N SER A 305 14.11 8.24 -8.80
CA SER A 305 12.92 8.07 -7.97
C SER A 305 12.80 6.65 -7.40
N ILE A 306 13.05 5.62 -8.20
CA ILE A 306 13.06 4.22 -7.76
C ILE A 306 14.20 3.98 -6.77
N PHE A 307 15.40 4.49 -7.06
CA PHE A 307 16.54 4.38 -6.14
C PHE A 307 16.21 5.01 -4.78
N ALA A 308 15.71 6.25 -4.77
CA ALA A 308 15.37 6.98 -3.55
C ALA A 308 14.25 6.28 -2.75
N ASP A 309 13.27 5.70 -3.44
CA ASP A 309 12.18 4.96 -2.81
C ASP A 309 12.68 3.65 -2.16
N LEU A 310 13.44 2.84 -2.90
CA LEU A 310 13.93 1.55 -2.42
C LEU A 310 14.97 1.68 -1.29
N VAL A 311 15.89 2.66 -1.38
CA VAL A 311 16.91 2.86 -0.34
C VAL A 311 16.32 3.34 0.99
N ALA A 312 15.15 3.97 0.95
CA ALA A 312 14.43 4.38 2.15
C ALA A 312 13.90 3.16 2.93
N ILE A 313 13.47 2.08 2.25
CA ILE A 313 12.92 0.90 2.90
C ILE A 313 14.00 0.22 3.76
N PRO A 314 13.84 0.11 5.09
CA PRO A 314 14.90 -0.39 5.97
C PRO A 314 15.44 -1.77 5.61
N THR A 315 14.56 -2.67 5.17
CA THR A 315 14.94 -4.04 4.77
C THR A 315 15.68 -4.09 3.43
N LEU A 316 15.48 -3.13 2.53
CA LEU A 316 16.15 -3.09 1.23
C LEU A 316 17.38 -2.19 1.21
N ARG A 317 17.47 -1.19 2.10
CA ARG A 317 18.59 -0.26 2.20
C ARG A 317 19.96 -0.92 2.05
N PRO A 318 20.33 -1.99 2.80
CA PRO A 318 21.65 -2.60 2.64
C PRO A 318 21.87 -3.19 1.23
N HIS A 319 20.83 -3.74 0.60
CA HIS A 319 20.89 -4.30 -0.76
C HIS A 319 21.04 -3.20 -1.82
N VAL A 320 20.27 -2.12 -1.69
CA VAL A 320 20.32 -0.97 -2.60
C VAL A 320 21.65 -0.22 -2.48
N LEU A 321 22.20 -0.07 -1.28
CA LEU A 321 23.52 0.51 -1.10
C LEU A 321 24.64 -0.41 -1.61
N ALA A 322 24.47 -1.73 -1.53
CA ALA A 322 25.42 -2.67 -2.11
C ALA A 322 25.48 -2.57 -3.65
N LEU A 323 24.36 -2.20 -4.30
CA LEU A 323 24.31 -1.91 -5.75
C LEU A 323 25.39 -0.89 -6.15
N LEU A 324 25.66 0.12 -5.31
CA LEU A 324 26.64 1.17 -5.58
C LEU A 324 28.07 0.63 -5.73
N ARG A 325 28.35 -0.59 -5.24
CA ARG A 325 29.67 -1.22 -5.22
C ARG A 325 29.82 -2.41 -6.19
N THR A 326 28.76 -2.83 -6.88
CA THR A 326 28.79 -3.95 -7.83
C THR A 326 29.75 -3.68 -9.00
N GLU A 327 30.71 -4.56 -9.29
CA GLU A 327 31.68 -4.33 -10.37
C GLU A 327 31.11 -4.65 -11.77
N ASN A 328 30.22 -5.62 -11.87
CA ASN A 328 29.59 -6.06 -13.13
C ASN A 328 28.25 -5.36 -13.38
N ARG A 329 28.28 -4.07 -13.74
CA ARG A 329 27.10 -3.28 -14.14
C ARG A 329 27.19 -2.87 -15.61
N SER A 330 26.04 -2.67 -16.26
CA SER A 330 26.03 -2.06 -17.59
C SER A 330 26.59 -0.63 -17.55
N GLU A 331 27.03 -0.12 -18.70
CA GLU A 331 27.44 1.29 -18.80
C GLU A 331 26.30 2.23 -18.46
N THR A 332 25.07 1.92 -18.91
CA THR A 332 23.87 2.73 -18.66
C THR A 332 23.60 2.86 -17.17
N LEU A 333 23.60 1.73 -16.46
CA LEU A 333 23.41 1.70 -15.01
C LEU A 333 24.54 2.42 -14.28
N SER A 334 25.78 2.27 -14.73
CA SER A 334 26.94 2.98 -14.15
C SER A 334 26.81 4.50 -14.29
N ARG A 335 26.36 4.99 -15.46
CA ARG A 335 26.10 6.41 -15.69
C ARG A 335 24.93 6.91 -14.84
N ALA A 336 23.85 6.14 -14.75
CA ALA A 336 22.68 6.48 -13.93
C ALA A 336 23.05 6.62 -12.45
N ILE A 337 23.85 5.68 -11.91
CA ILE A 337 24.36 5.76 -10.54
C ILE A 337 25.29 6.96 -10.37
N GLY A 338 26.15 7.25 -11.35
CA GLY A 338 27.00 8.44 -11.34
C GLY A 338 26.22 9.76 -11.25
N ARG A 339 24.98 9.83 -11.76
CA ARG A 339 24.11 11.01 -11.65
C ARG A 339 23.60 11.25 -10.22
N LEU A 340 23.48 10.19 -9.40
CA LEU A 340 23.03 10.32 -8.00
C LEU A 340 23.96 11.19 -7.16
N PHE A 341 25.26 11.21 -7.47
CA PHE A 341 26.28 11.96 -6.72
C PHE A 341 26.60 13.36 -7.30
N LYS A 342 25.97 13.73 -8.43
CA LYS A 342 26.18 15.03 -9.08
C LYS A 342 25.16 16.09 -8.65
N ARG A 343 24.28 15.76 -7.70
CA ARG A 343 23.25 16.66 -7.18
C ARG A 343 23.68 17.33 -5.89
#